data_AF-A0A970HCV0-F1
#
_entry.id   AF-A0A970HCV0-F1
#
_cell.length_a   1.000
_cell.length_b   1.000
_cell.length_c   1.000
_cell.angle_alpha   90.00
_cell.angle_beta   90.00
_cell.angle_gamma   90.00
#
_symmetry.space_group_name_H-M   'P 1'
#
loop_
_entity.id
_entity.type
_entity.pdbx_description
1 polymer ?
#
loop_
_entity_poly.entity_id
_entity_poly.type
_entity_poly.pdbx_seq_one_letter_code
_entity_poly.pdbx_strand_id
1 'polypeptide(L)' 'GSICIKLDDYLISGDTLFKSSVGRTDFPGGSFDEIIKSIKGKLLVLGDYVQVLPGHGEASTIQYEKFYNPFLA' A
#
# COMPACT_ATOMS: atom_id res chain seq x y z
N GLY A 1 -6.16 -10.44 6.35
CA GLY A 1 -5.33 -10.70 7.56
C GLY A 1 -4.14 -9.78 7.68
N SER A 2 -3.66 -9.18 6.59
CA SER A 2 -2.53 -8.24 6.58
C SER A 2 -2.79 -7.01 7.45
N ILE A 3 -1.73 -6.50 8.05
CA ILE A 3 -1.71 -5.24 8.80
C ILE A 3 -0.66 -4.30 8.21
N CYS A 4 -0.89 -3.00 8.34
CA CYS A 4 0.11 -1.97 8.08
C CYS A 4 0.36 -1.21 9.39
N ILE A 5 1.60 -0.82 9.66
CA ILE A 5 1.97 -0.13 10.89
C ILE A 5 2.45 1.28 10.51
N LYS A 6 1.76 2.30 11.03
CA LYS A 6 2.17 3.70 10.89
C LYS A 6 2.99 4.13 12.10
N LEU A 7 4.17 4.69 11.86
CA LEU A 7 5.04 5.29 12.86
C LEU A 7 5.49 6.65 12.33
N ASP A 8 5.00 7.73 12.92
CA ASP A 8 5.26 9.11 12.44
C ASP A 8 5.01 9.24 10.93
N ASP A 9 6.02 9.66 10.17
CA ASP A 9 5.95 9.83 8.71
C ASP A 9 6.28 8.55 7.93
N TYR A 10 6.35 7.40 8.59
CA TYR A 10 6.62 6.11 7.98
C TYR A 10 5.40 5.18 8.05
N LEU A 11 5.20 4.41 6.98
CA LEU A 11 4.22 3.35 6.88
C LEU A 11 4.93 2.05 6.50
N ILE A 12 4.97 1.09 7.42
CA ILE A 12 5.37 -0.28 7.13
C ILE A 12 4.15 -0.99 6.53
N SER A 13 4.16 -1.21 5.22
CA SER A 13 2.99 -1.73 4.48
C SER A 13 2.97 -3.26 4.34
N GLY A 14 4.07 -3.94 4.67
CA GLY A 14 4.23 -5.37 4.42
C GLY A 14 3.99 -5.68 2.94
N ASP A 15 3.20 -6.71 2.66
CA ASP A 15 2.84 -7.08 1.28
C ASP A 15 1.50 -6.45 0.83
N THR A 16 1.08 -5.35 1.45
CA THR A 16 -0.17 -4.66 1.06
C THR A 16 0.05 -3.72 -0.12
N LEU A 17 1.03 -2.82 -0.02
CA LEU A 17 1.32 -1.77 -1.00
C LEU A 17 2.82 -1.77 -1.28
N PHE A 18 3.17 -1.90 -2.56
CA PHE A 18 4.54 -1.83 -3.07
C PHE A 18 4.70 -0.61 -3.98
N LYS A 19 5.95 -0.24 -4.30
CA LYS A 19 6.21 0.80 -5.29
C LYS A 19 5.61 0.43 -6.65
N SER A 20 4.62 1.19 -7.10
CA SER A 20 3.88 0.97 -8.36
C SER A 20 3.23 -0.42 -8.49
N SER A 21 2.96 -1.10 -7.38
CA SER A 21 2.32 -2.42 -7.37
C SER A 21 1.56 -2.69 -6.06
N VAL A 22 0.89 -3.83 -5.95
CA VAL A 22 0.15 -4.26 -4.76
C VAL A 22 0.42 -5.74 -4.46
N GLY A 23 0.09 -6.17 -3.24
CA GLY A 23 0.09 -7.59 -2.87
C GLY A 23 -0.67 -8.46 -3.85
N ARG A 24 -0.12 -9.65 -4.16
CA ARG A 24 -0.87 -10.66 -4.91
C ARG A 24 -2.06 -11.15 -4.09
N THR A 25 -3.15 -11.49 -4.75
CA THR A 25 -4.44 -11.83 -4.11
C THR A 25 -5.04 -13.14 -4.60
N ASP A 26 -4.26 -13.91 -5.35
CA ASP A 26 -4.67 -15.14 -6.05
C ASP A 26 -4.57 -16.42 -5.19
N PHE A 27 -4.05 -16.32 -3.97
CA PHE A 27 -4.05 -17.42 -3.00
C PHE A 27 -5.32 -17.42 -2.12
N PRO A 28 -5.70 -18.57 -1.52
CA PRO A 28 -6.85 -18.64 -0.61
C PRO A 28 -6.80 -17.58 0.50
N GLY A 29 -7.90 -16.84 0.65
CA GLY A 29 -8.02 -15.73 1.61
C GLY A 29 -7.54 -14.37 1.10
N GLY A 30 -7.01 -14.30 -0.13
CA GLY A 30 -6.74 -13.05 -0.84
C GLY A 30 -7.97 -12.52 -1.58
N SER A 31 -8.07 -11.19 -1.70
CA SER A 31 -9.12 -10.52 -2.48
C SER A 31 -8.60 -9.21 -3.06
N PHE A 32 -8.69 -9.09 -4.39
CA PHE A 32 -8.26 -7.88 -5.11
C PHE A 32 -9.11 -6.66 -4.71
N ASP A 33 -10.43 -6.81 -4.63
CA ASP A 33 -11.30 -5.69 -4.27
C ASP A 33 -11.05 -5.21 -2.83
N GLU A 34 -10.77 -6.14 -1.90
CA GLU A 34 -10.48 -5.79 -0.51
C GLU A 34 -9.13 -5.10 -0.34
N ILE A 35 -8.08 -5.52 -1.06
CA ILE A 35 -6.77 -4.88 -0.98
C ILE A 35 -6.84 -3.46 -1.55
N ILE A 36 -7.50 -3.26 -2.70
CA ILE A 36 -7.66 -1.92 -3.30
C ILE A 36 -8.49 -1.01 -2.40
N LYS A 37 -9.62 -1.51 -1.88
CA LYS A 37 -10.46 -0.75 -0.93
C LYS A 37 -9.68 -0.36 0.33
N SER A 38 -8.86 -1.26 0.85
CA SER A 38 -8.03 -1.00 2.03
C SER A 38 -6.97 0.05 1.75
N ILE A 39 -6.27 -0.03 0.62
CA ILE A 39 -5.25 0.96 0.24
C ILE A 39 -5.89 2.34 0.05
N LYS A 40 -6.93 2.46 -0.78
CA LYS A 40 -7.60 3.74 -1.06
C LYS A 40 -8.21 4.36 0.20
N GLY A 41 -8.87 3.55 1.04
CA GLY A 41 -9.59 4.03 2.22
C GLY A 41 -8.74 4.26 3.46
N LYS A 42 -7.59 3.58 3.60
CA LYS A 42 -6.77 3.63 4.82
C LYS A 42 -5.37 4.18 4.62
N LEU A 43 -4.74 3.92 3.47
CA LEU A 43 -3.33 4.30 3.24
C LEU A 43 -3.23 5.63 2.50
N LEU A 44 -4.00 5.83 1.43
CA LEU A 44 -3.91 7.06 0.63
C LEU A 44 -4.38 8.32 1.39
N VAL A 45 -5.07 8.15 2.51
CA VAL A 45 -5.53 9.25 3.38
C VAL A 45 -4.50 9.66 4.44
N LEU A 46 -3.34 9.00 4.53
CA LEU A 46 -2.35 9.23 5.60
C LEU A 46 -1.49 10.49 5.42
N GLY A 47 -1.57 11.14 4.26
CA GLY A 47 -0.78 12.32 3.92
C GLY A 47 0.31 12.02 2.88
N ASP A 48 0.58 12.99 2.02
CA ASP A 48 1.38 12.79 0.81
C ASP A 48 2.85 12.47 1.07
N TYR A 49 3.42 13.03 2.14
CA TYR A 49 4.84 12.88 2.50
C TYR A 49 5.15 11.60 3.29
N VAL A 50 4.13 10.81 3.65
CA VAL A 50 4.34 9.54 4.36
C VAL A 50 5.13 8.59 3.47
N GLN A 51 6.28 8.14 3.96
CA GLN A 51 7.13 7.14 3.30
C GLN A 51 6.54 5.75 3.46
N VAL A 52 6.41 5.03 2.35
CA VAL A 52 5.94 3.64 2.32
C VAL A 52 7.16 2.73 2.31
N LEU A 53 7.28 1.91 3.34
CA LEU A 53 8.31 0.89 3.51
C LEU A 53 7.67 -0.49 3.31
N PRO A 54 7.78 -1.08 2.10
CA PRO A 54 7.17 -2.37 1.82
C PRO A 54 7.93 -3.53 2.45
N GLY A 55 7.28 -4.70 2.51
CA GLY A 55 7.94 -5.95 2.91
C GLY A 55 9.01 -6.40 1.92
N HIS A 56 8.90 -5.97 0.66
CA HIS A 56 9.80 -6.32 -0.44
C HIS A 56 9.94 -5.16 -1.44
N GLY A 57 11.12 -5.03 -2.05
CA GLY A 57 11.39 -4.01 -3.08
C GLY A 57 11.75 -2.64 -2.50
N GLU A 58 11.63 -1.61 -3.34
CA GLU A 58 12.01 -0.23 -3.01
C GLU A 58 10.94 0.52 -2.22
N ALA A 59 11.38 1.45 -1.37
CA ALA A 59 10.49 2.41 -0.71
C ALA A 59 9.87 3.41 -1.70
N SER A 60 8.73 3.98 -1.32
CA SER A 60 8.05 5.06 -2.05
C SER A 60 7.37 6.05 -1.09
N THR A 61 6.42 6.85 -1.59
CA THR A 61 5.59 7.73 -0.76
C THR A 61 4.11 7.56 -1.11
N ILE A 62 3.22 7.92 -0.18
CA ILE A 62 1.79 7.93 -0.46
C ILE A 62 1.46 8.81 -1.67
N GLN A 63 2.11 9.96 -1.83
CA GLN A 63 1.96 10.80 -3.02
C GLN A 63 2.30 10.04 -4.29
N TYR A 64 3.46 9.37 -4.32
CA TYR A 64 3.90 8.63 -5.50
C TYR A 64 2.89 7.54 -5.86
N GLU A 65 2.42 6.76 -4.88
CA GLU A 65 1.45 5.69 -5.14
C GLU A 65 0.08 6.21 -5.61
N LYS A 66 -0.37 7.37 -5.13
CA LYS A 66 -1.61 8.00 -5.61
C LYS A 66 -1.58 8.29 -7.12
N PHE A 67 -0.42 8.75 -7.63
CA PHE A 67 -0.31 9.24 -9.00
C PHE A 67 0.19 8.18 -9.99
N TYR A 68 1.01 7.23 -9.53
CA TYR A 68 1.76 6.35 -10.43
C TYR A 68 1.47 4.86 -10.24
N ASN A 69 0.72 4.45 -9.21
CA ASN A 69 0.40 3.03 -9.03
C ASN A 69 -0.74 2.61 -9.98
N PRO A 70 -0.49 1.72 -10.96
CA PRO A 70 -1.47 1.38 -11.99
C PRO A 70 -2.68 0.62 -11.43
N PHE A 71 -2.58 0.05 -10.22
CA PHE A 71 -3.68 -0.65 -9.56
C PHE A 71 -4.60 0.31 -8.78
N LEU A 72 -4.19 1.55 -8.56
CA LEU A 72 -4.90 2.54 -7.75
C LEU A 72 -5.63 3.61 -8.57
N ALA A 73 -5.56 3.52 -9.90
CA ALA A 73 -6.35 4.34 -10.83
C ALA A 73 -7.86 4.29 -10.51
#